data_AF-A6JG38-F1
#
_entry.id   AF-A6JG38-F1
#
_cell.length_a   1.000
_cell.length_b   1.000
_cell.length_c   1.000
_cell.angle_alpha   90.00
_cell.angle_beta   90.00
_cell.angle_gamma   90.00
#
_symmetry.space_group_name_H-M   'P 1'
#
loop_
_entity.id
_entity.type
_entity.pdbx_description
1 polymer ?
#
loop_
_entity_poly.entity_id
_entity_poly.type
_entity_poly.pdbx_seq_one_letter_code
_entity_poly.pdbx_strand_id
1 'polypeptide(L)'
;MRATDRMGARAVSKLRLALLFVLVLGTPRSGVQGEDGLDFPEYDGVDRVINVNAKNYKNVFKKYEVLALLYHEPPEDDKASQRQFEMEELILELAAQVLEDKGVGFGLVDSEKDAAVAKKLGLTEEDSVYVFKGDEVIEYDGEFSADTLVEFLLDVLEDPVELIEGERELQAFENIEDEIKLIGYFKSKDSEHYKAYEDAAEEFHPYIPFFATFDSKVAKKLTLKLNEIDFYEAFMEEPVTIPDKPNSEEEIVSFVEEHRRWGLGKPLGGAGSSRGWHISL
;
A
#
# COMPACT_ATOMS: atom_id res chain seq x y z
N MET A 1 15.36 -62.29 45.02
CA MET A 1 14.82 -62.60 46.36
C MET A 1 15.61 -61.80 47.41
N ARG A 2 15.12 -60.62 47.82
CA ARG A 2 15.32 -60.01 49.16
C ARG A 2 14.57 -58.69 49.23
N ALA A 3 13.74 -58.59 50.26
CA ALA A 3 12.90 -57.48 50.67
C ALA A 3 13.61 -56.64 51.75
N THR A 4 13.06 -55.43 51.97
CA THR A 4 12.87 -54.62 53.21
C THR A 4 13.15 -53.14 52.91
N ASP A 5 12.15 -52.24 52.76
CA ASP A 5 11.39 -51.49 53.81
C ASP A 5 12.36 -50.81 54.83
N ARG A 6 12.33 -49.50 55.15
CA ARG A 6 11.21 -48.55 55.30
C ARG A 6 11.74 -47.12 55.66
N MET A 7 10.83 -46.12 55.62
CA MET A 7 10.86 -44.76 56.24
C MET A 7 11.59 -43.64 55.46
N GLY A 8 11.03 -42.47 55.14
CA GLY A 8 9.69 -41.90 55.35
C GLY A 8 9.60 -40.42 54.91
N ALA A 9 8.38 -40.02 54.54
CA ALA A 9 7.77 -38.68 54.56
C ALA A 9 8.12 -37.55 53.55
N ARG A 10 7.09 -37.23 52.74
CA ARG A 10 6.53 -35.90 52.34
C ARG A 10 7.43 -34.99 51.47
N ALA A 11 6.97 -34.33 50.41
CA ALA A 11 5.63 -33.91 49.98
C ALA A 11 5.55 -33.85 48.44
N VAL A 12 4.35 -34.07 47.92
CA VAL A 12 4.00 -34.05 46.49
C VAL A 12 3.57 -32.64 46.11
N SER A 13 4.07 -32.11 45.00
CA SER A 13 3.33 -31.13 44.20
C SER A 13 3.49 -31.47 42.72
N LYS A 14 2.43 -32.08 42.18
CA LYS A 14 2.15 -32.19 40.74
C LYS A 14 1.02 -31.22 40.45
N LEU A 15 1.15 -30.35 39.47
CA LEU A 15 0.00 -29.76 38.76
C LEU A 15 0.52 -29.25 37.41
N ARG A 16 0.43 -30.03 36.33
CA ARG A 16 -0.73 -30.27 35.44
C ARG A 16 -1.12 -29.05 34.61
N LEU A 17 -0.71 -29.13 33.34
CA LEU A 17 -1.32 -28.55 32.16
C LEU A 17 -2.84 -28.78 32.15
N ALA A 18 -3.63 -27.72 31.92
CA ALA A 18 -4.99 -27.82 31.40
C ALA A 18 -5.44 -26.49 30.77
N LEU A 19 -5.64 -26.56 29.46
CA LEU A 19 -6.40 -25.65 28.60
C LEU A 19 -7.85 -25.56 29.10
N LEU A 20 -8.47 -24.36 29.09
CA LEU A 20 -9.93 -24.27 29.13
C LEU A 20 -10.45 -22.98 28.48
N PHE A 21 -11.10 -23.18 27.34
CA PHE A 21 -12.19 -22.37 26.78
C PHE A 21 -13.14 -21.88 27.89
N VAL A 22 -13.57 -20.61 27.81
CA VAL A 22 -14.79 -20.16 28.51
C VAL A 22 -15.79 -19.66 27.48
N LEU A 23 -16.85 -20.47 27.38
CA LEU A 23 -18.10 -20.24 26.68
C LEU A 23 -18.96 -19.25 27.48
N VAL A 24 -19.67 -18.39 26.73
CA VAL A 24 -20.68 -17.42 27.14
C VAL A 24 -21.68 -17.99 28.16
N LEU A 25 -21.80 -17.31 29.31
CA LEU A 25 -22.99 -17.33 30.17
C LEU A 25 -23.22 -15.91 30.69
N GLY A 26 -24.26 -15.25 30.19
CA GLY A 26 -24.67 -13.93 30.65
C GLY A 26 -25.30 -13.97 32.04
N THR A 27 -25.05 -12.91 32.84
CA THR A 27 -25.96 -12.25 33.80
C THR A 27 -25.26 -10.96 34.32
N PRO A 28 -25.93 -10.11 35.10
CA PRO A 28 -26.69 -8.95 34.70
C PRO A 28 -25.89 -7.62 34.76
N ARG A 29 -26.35 -6.67 33.94
CA ARG A 29 -25.96 -5.25 33.88
C ARG A 29 -25.65 -4.67 35.26
N SER A 30 -24.36 -4.46 35.53
CA SER A 30 -23.86 -3.55 36.55
C SER A 30 -23.12 -2.48 35.78
N GLY A 31 -23.67 -1.26 35.78
CA GLY A 31 -23.15 -0.13 35.02
C GLY A 31 -21.72 0.20 35.44
N VAL A 32 -20.77 -0.23 34.61
CA VAL A 32 -19.51 0.46 34.40
C VAL A 32 -19.59 0.88 32.95
N GLN A 33 -19.83 2.17 32.73
CA GLN A 33 -19.69 2.79 31.42
C GLN A 33 -18.17 2.85 31.19
N GLY A 34 -17.61 1.74 30.71
CA GLY A 34 -16.35 1.79 30.01
C GLY A 34 -16.61 2.61 28.77
N GLU A 35 -15.78 3.63 28.54
CA GLU A 35 -15.77 4.38 27.30
C GLU A 35 -15.70 3.36 26.16
N ASP A 36 -16.70 3.34 25.28
CA ASP A 36 -16.74 2.44 24.13
C ASP A 36 -15.40 2.63 23.39
N GLY A 37 -14.59 1.58 23.34
CA GLY A 37 -13.30 1.61 22.65
C GLY A 37 -13.51 1.83 21.16
N LEU A 38 -12.40 2.03 20.44
CA LEU A 38 -12.44 2.01 18.97
C LEU A 38 -12.84 0.59 18.52
N ASP A 39 -14.08 0.42 18.11
CA ASP A 39 -14.54 -0.81 17.45
C ASP A 39 -14.00 -0.82 16.03
N PHE A 40 -13.31 -1.90 15.66
CA PHE A 40 -12.87 -2.10 14.28
C PHE A 40 -14.10 -2.33 13.39
N PRO A 41 -14.09 -1.83 12.13
CA PRO A 41 -15.18 -2.07 11.20
C PRO A 41 -15.39 -3.57 10.98
N GLU A 42 -16.63 -4.03 11.19
CA GLU A 42 -17.07 -5.35 10.73
C GLU A 42 -17.79 -5.17 9.38
N TYR A 43 -17.66 -6.17 8.50
CA TYR A 43 -18.40 -6.17 7.24
C TYR A 43 -19.91 -6.15 7.51
N ASP A 44 -20.61 -5.17 6.93
CA ASP A 44 -22.04 -4.94 7.16
C ASP A 44 -22.97 -5.83 6.33
N GLY A 45 -22.41 -6.66 5.44
CA GLY A 45 -23.16 -7.58 4.59
C GLY A 45 -23.71 -6.94 3.31
N VAL A 46 -23.32 -5.72 2.97
CA VAL A 46 -23.72 -5.04 1.74
C VAL A 46 -22.63 -5.20 0.68
N ASP A 47 -22.98 -5.87 -0.42
CA ASP A 47 -22.07 -6.09 -1.55
C ASP A 47 -21.73 -4.77 -2.27
N ARG A 48 -20.45 -4.40 -2.25
CA ARG A 48 -19.90 -3.20 -2.89
C ARG A 48 -18.93 -3.54 -4.02
N VAL A 49 -18.31 -4.73 -3.99
CA VAL A 49 -17.35 -5.17 -4.99
C VAL A 49 -18.08 -5.51 -6.29
N ILE A 50 -17.59 -4.93 -7.39
CA ILE A 50 -18.27 -5.01 -8.69
C ILE A 50 -17.66 -6.14 -9.53
N ASN A 51 -18.48 -7.05 -10.04
CA ASN A 51 -18.04 -7.90 -11.16
C ASN A 51 -17.89 -7.05 -12.43
N VAL A 52 -16.65 -6.79 -12.83
CA VAL A 52 -16.29 -5.92 -13.96
C VAL A 52 -16.14 -6.75 -15.23
N ASN A 53 -16.93 -6.38 -16.25
CA ASN A 53 -17.03 -7.10 -17.51
C ASN A 53 -17.21 -6.15 -18.71
N ALA A 54 -17.25 -6.72 -19.90
CA ALA A 54 -17.30 -5.97 -21.15
C ALA A 54 -18.51 -5.01 -21.26
N LYS A 55 -19.58 -5.23 -20.49
CA LYS A 55 -20.79 -4.41 -20.53
C LYS A 55 -20.71 -3.19 -19.61
N ASN A 56 -20.00 -3.28 -18.48
CA ASN A 56 -20.03 -2.27 -17.43
C ASN A 56 -18.69 -1.55 -17.20
N TYR A 57 -17.53 -2.09 -17.63
CA TYR A 57 -16.22 -1.55 -17.25
C TYR A 57 -16.10 -0.04 -17.50
N LYS A 58 -16.52 0.45 -18.67
CA LYS A 58 -16.51 1.89 -19.00
C LYS A 58 -17.34 2.76 -18.06
N ASN A 59 -18.40 2.22 -17.48
CA ASN A 59 -19.24 2.95 -16.54
C ASN A 59 -18.64 2.92 -15.14
N VAL A 60 -17.97 1.82 -14.76
CA VAL A 60 -17.25 1.70 -13.50
C VAL A 60 -16.11 2.71 -13.43
N PHE A 61 -15.26 2.77 -14.46
CA PHE A 61 -14.18 3.76 -14.58
C PHE A 61 -14.63 5.22 -14.58
N LYS A 62 -15.90 5.50 -14.91
CA LYS A 62 -16.46 6.87 -14.84
C LYS A 62 -17.02 7.22 -13.47
N LYS A 63 -17.29 6.22 -12.64
CA LYS A 63 -17.95 6.39 -11.34
C LYS A 63 -16.95 6.70 -10.25
N TYR A 64 -15.75 6.14 -10.34
CA TYR A 64 -14.73 6.20 -9.30
C TYR A 64 -13.50 6.94 -9.80
N GLU A 65 -12.91 7.73 -8.91
CA GLU A 65 -11.64 8.43 -9.17
C GLU A 65 -10.46 7.46 -9.07
N VAL A 66 -10.49 6.59 -8.06
CA VAL A 66 -9.57 5.47 -7.88
C VAL A 66 -10.36 4.17 -7.96
N LEU A 67 -9.88 3.21 -8.74
CA LEU A 67 -10.51 1.90 -8.92
C LEU A 67 -9.49 0.79 -8.70
N ALA A 68 -9.71 -0.05 -7.69
CA ALA A 68 -8.92 -1.26 -7.45
C ALA A 68 -9.62 -2.48 -8.06
N LEU A 69 -8.92 -3.20 -8.95
CA LEU A 69 -9.42 -4.41 -9.60
C LEU A 69 -8.55 -5.60 -9.22
N LEU A 70 -9.13 -6.61 -8.57
CA LEU A 70 -8.50 -7.91 -8.45
C LEU A 70 -8.70 -8.67 -9.77
N TYR A 71 -7.59 -8.97 -10.44
CA TYR A 71 -7.56 -9.84 -11.61
C TYR A 71 -7.33 -11.27 -11.15
N HIS A 72 -8.31 -12.15 -11.32
CA HIS A 72 -8.31 -13.47 -10.68
C HIS A 72 -8.59 -14.60 -11.67
N GLU A 73 -8.07 -15.79 -11.36
CA GLU A 73 -8.49 -17.01 -12.04
C GLU A 73 -9.94 -17.40 -11.65
N PRO A 74 -10.68 -18.10 -12.51
CA PRO A 74 -11.94 -18.71 -12.09
C PRO A 74 -11.68 -19.71 -10.95
N PRO A 75 -12.41 -19.62 -9.82
CA PRO A 75 -12.20 -20.54 -8.71
C PRO A 75 -12.51 -21.98 -9.13
N GLU A 76 -11.62 -22.92 -8.77
CA GLU A 76 -11.83 -24.35 -9.05
C GLU A 76 -13.05 -24.92 -8.29
N ASP A 77 -13.57 -26.06 -8.76
CA ASP A 77 -14.74 -26.73 -8.17
C ASP A 77 -14.50 -27.30 -6.76
N ASP A 78 -13.26 -27.32 -6.28
CA ASP A 78 -12.94 -27.83 -4.96
C ASP A 78 -13.21 -26.79 -3.85
N LYS A 79 -13.49 -27.31 -2.66
CA LYS A 79 -13.92 -26.47 -1.52
C LYS A 79 -12.83 -25.55 -0.99
N ALA A 80 -11.55 -25.85 -1.21
CA ALA A 80 -10.48 -25.00 -0.72
C ALA A 80 -10.39 -23.74 -1.60
N SER A 81 -10.37 -23.91 -2.92
CA SER A 81 -10.30 -22.80 -3.88
C SER A 81 -11.52 -21.88 -3.77
N GLN A 82 -12.73 -22.41 -3.63
CA GLN A 82 -13.93 -21.60 -3.39
C GLN A 82 -13.84 -20.76 -2.12
N ARG A 83 -13.33 -21.33 -1.02
CA ARG A 83 -13.19 -20.61 0.24
C ARG A 83 -12.10 -19.55 0.19
N GLN A 84 -11.02 -19.81 -0.53
CA GLN A 84 -9.96 -18.83 -0.72
C GLN A 84 -10.51 -17.60 -1.45
N PHE A 85 -11.21 -17.82 -2.57
CA PHE A 85 -11.84 -16.75 -3.33
C PHE A 85 -12.90 -15.98 -2.50
N GLU A 86 -13.74 -16.69 -1.73
CA GLU A 86 -14.69 -16.07 -0.80
C GLU A 86 -14.00 -15.18 0.25
N MET A 87 -12.81 -15.59 0.73
CA MET A 87 -12.02 -14.80 1.67
C MET A 87 -11.41 -13.56 1.01
N GLU A 88 -10.89 -13.68 -0.21
CA GLU A 88 -10.33 -12.57 -0.98
C GLU A 88 -11.41 -11.53 -1.31
N GLU A 89 -12.58 -11.98 -1.78
CA GLU A 89 -13.74 -11.12 -2.03
C GLU A 89 -14.17 -10.39 -0.74
N LEU A 90 -14.22 -11.08 0.40
CA LEU A 90 -14.59 -10.46 1.68
C LEU A 90 -13.57 -9.41 2.15
N ILE A 91 -12.28 -9.60 1.88
CA ILE A 91 -11.24 -8.60 2.16
C ILE A 91 -11.50 -7.32 1.34
N LEU A 92 -11.79 -7.48 0.04
CA LEU A 92 -12.13 -6.34 -0.82
C LEU A 92 -13.43 -5.67 -0.40
N GLU A 93 -14.44 -6.43 0.04
CA GLU A 93 -15.70 -5.88 0.55
C GLU A 93 -15.50 -5.02 1.79
N LEU A 94 -14.63 -5.48 2.71
CA LEU A 94 -14.31 -4.69 3.91
C LEU A 94 -13.57 -3.40 3.54
N ALA A 95 -12.58 -3.47 2.63
CA ALA A 95 -11.88 -2.29 2.15
C ALA A 95 -12.82 -1.33 1.40
N ALA A 96 -13.74 -1.85 0.58
CA ALA A 96 -14.75 -1.08 -0.13
C ALA A 96 -15.71 -0.37 0.82
N GLN A 97 -16.09 -1.02 1.92
CA GLN A 97 -16.90 -0.40 2.97
C GLN A 97 -16.18 0.76 3.65
N VAL A 98 -14.89 0.61 3.95
CA VAL A 98 -14.09 1.64 4.63
C VAL A 98 -13.82 2.85 3.72
N LEU A 99 -13.63 2.63 2.42
CA LEU A 99 -13.28 3.69 1.46
C LEU A 99 -14.46 4.21 0.61
N GLU A 100 -15.69 3.79 0.93
CA GLU A 100 -16.89 4.15 0.16
C GLU A 100 -17.09 5.68 0.08
N ASP A 101 -16.85 6.39 1.19
CA ASP A 101 -17.00 7.85 1.28
C ASP A 101 -15.85 8.64 0.63
N LYS A 102 -14.73 7.96 0.36
CA LYS A 102 -13.55 8.49 -0.35
C LYS A 102 -13.63 8.30 -1.86
N GLY A 103 -14.71 7.69 -2.37
CA GLY A 103 -14.93 7.54 -3.80
C GLY A 103 -14.03 6.49 -4.47
N VAL A 104 -13.50 5.53 -3.69
CA VAL A 104 -12.72 4.41 -4.20
C VAL A 104 -13.66 3.27 -4.60
N GLY A 105 -13.46 2.72 -5.79
CA GLY A 105 -14.19 1.57 -6.29
C GLY A 105 -13.38 0.29 -6.14
N PHE A 106 -14.06 -0.83 -5.92
CA PHE A 106 -13.47 -2.16 -5.94
C PHE A 106 -14.18 -3.05 -6.95
N GLY A 107 -13.44 -3.91 -7.63
CA GLY A 107 -14.00 -4.84 -8.58
C GLY A 107 -13.17 -6.10 -8.83
N LEU A 108 -13.81 -7.06 -9.47
CA LEU A 108 -13.26 -8.35 -9.85
C LEU A 108 -13.25 -8.45 -11.38
N VAL A 109 -12.14 -8.91 -11.94
CA VAL A 109 -12.02 -9.24 -13.37
C VAL A 109 -11.56 -10.69 -13.49
N ASP A 110 -12.44 -11.54 -14.02
CA ASP A 110 -12.18 -12.96 -14.24
C ASP A 110 -11.30 -13.16 -15.49
N SER A 111 -10.18 -13.88 -15.33
CA SER A 111 -9.17 -14.05 -16.39
C SER A 111 -9.66 -14.81 -17.62
N GLU A 112 -10.66 -15.68 -17.46
CA GLU A 112 -11.26 -16.42 -18.57
C GLU A 112 -12.50 -15.71 -19.13
N LYS A 113 -13.47 -15.38 -18.27
CA LYS A 113 -14.76 -14.82 -18.69
C LYS A 113 -14.61 -13.40 -19.21
N ASP A 114 -13.70 -12.63 -18.62
CA ASP A 114 -13.48 -11.21 -18.89
C ASP A 114 -12.10 -10.92 -19.49
N ALA A 115 -11.46 -11.93 -20.10
CA ALA A 115 -10.18 -11.83 -20.80
C ALA A 115 -10.06 -10.63 -21.76
N ALA A 116 -11.16 -10.27 -22.45
CA ALA A 116 -11.17 -9.14 -23.37
C ALA A 116 -11.14 -7.77 -22.66
N VAL A 117 -11.61 -7.71 -21.41
CA VAL A 117 -11.49 -6.54 -20.54
C VAL A 117 -10.10 -6.49 -19.95
N ALA A 118 -9.61 -7.59 -19.37
CA ALA A 118 -8.25 -7.72 -18.83
C ALA A 118 -7.20 -7.25 -19.84
N LYS A 119 -7.25 -7.78 -21.07
CA LYS A 119 -6.34 -7.37 -22.16
C LYS A 119 -6.41 -5.88 -22.51
N LYS A 120 -7.58 -5.25 -22.39
CA LYS A 120 -7.72 -3.81 -22.69
C LYS A 120 -7.19 -2.92 -21.57
N LEU A 121 -7.24 -3.42 -20.34
CA LEU A 121 -6.80 -2.72 -19.15
C LEU A 121 -5.33 -3.03 -18.81
N GLY A 122 -4.69 -3.95 -19.54
CA GLY A 122 -3.30 -4.32 -19.29
C GLY A 122 -3.11 -5.24 -18.09
N LEU A 123 -4.16 -5.92 -17.62
CA LEU A 123 -4.05 -6.86 -16.50
C LEU A 123 -3.34 -8.12 -16.98
N THR A 124 -2.20 -8.44 -16.39
CA THR A 124 -1.33 -9.54 -16.86
C THR A 124 -0.99 -10.56 -15.79
N GLU A 125 -0.89 -10.15 -14.53
CA GLU A 125 -0.54 -11.02 -13.41
C GLU A 125 -1.81 -11.43 -12.67
N GLU A 126 -2.20 -12.70 -12.82
CA GLU A 126 -3.34 -13.28 -12.10
C GLU A 126 -3.08 -13.29 -10.59
N ASP A 127 -4.16 -13.14 -9.83
CA ASP A 127 -4.18 -12.97 -8.37
C ASP A 127 -3.51 -11.67 -7.88
N SER A 128 -3.36 -10.67 -8.76
CA SER A 128 -2.88 -9.32 -8.43
C SER A 128 -3.99 -8.28 -8.43
N VAL A 129 -3.82 -7.25 -7.59
CA VAL A 129 -4.67 -6.05 -7.57
C VAL A 129 -4.04 -4.97 -8.44
N TYR A 130 -4.83 -4.45 -9.38
CA TYR A 130 -4.45 -3.31 -10.21
C TYR A 130 -5.26 -2.08 -9.78
N VAL A 131 -4.57 -0.99 -9.45
CA VAL A 131 -5.16 0.27 -9.03
C VAL A 131 -5.04 1.30 -10.14
N PHE A 132 -6.18 1.87 -10.53
CA PHE A 132 -6.27 2.89 -11.57
C PHE A 132 -6.53 4.25 -10.92
N LYS A 133 -5.70 5.25 -11.23
CA LYS A 133 -5.91 6.65 -10.83
C LYS A 133 -5.53 7.55 -12.01
N GLY A 134 -6.50 8.29 -12.56
CA GLY A 134 -6.25 9.07 -13.78
C GLY A 134 -5.87 8.17 -14.95
N ASP A 135 -4.72 8.43 -15.56
CA ASP A 135 -4.14 7.60 -16.64
C ASP A 135 -3.14 6.55 -16.11
N GLU A 136 -2.82 6.59 -14.80
CA GLU A 136 -1.87 5.69 -14.17
C GLU A 136 -2.47 4.34 -13.76
N VAL A 137 -1.65 3.30 -13.90
CA VAL A 137 -1.98 1.91 -13.53
C VAL A 137 -0.89 1.37 -12.61
N ILE A 138 -1.25 1.13 -11.36
CA ILE A 138 -0.34 0.66 -10.32
C ILE A 138 -0.67 -0.82 -10.05
N GLU A 139 0.33 -1.70 -10.24
CA GLU A 139 0.21 -3.10 -9.80
C GLU A 139 0.61 -3.20 -8.32
N TYR A 140 -0.34 -3.61 -7.48
CA TYR A 140 -0.14 -3.76 -6.06
C TYR A 140 0.57 -5.07 -5.74
N ASP A 141 1.79 -4.98 -5.20
CA ASP A 141 2.64 -6.11 -4.78
C ASP A 141 2.76 -6.21 -3.24
N GLY A 142 1.70 -5.81 -2.53
CA GLY A 142 1.64 -5.82 -1.06
C GLY A 142 0.87 -7.01 -0.47
N GLU A 143 0.73 -7.02 0.86
CA GLU A 143 -0.06 -8.04 1.55
C GLU A 143 -1.55 -7.90 1.22
N PHE A 144 -2.18 -9.01 0.79
CA PHE A 144 -3.61 -9.03 0.52
C PHE A 144 -4.42 -9.08 1.83
N SER A 145 -4.55 -7.92 2.48
CA SER A 145 -5.36 -7.72 3.69
C SER A 145 -6.09 -6.37 3.63
N ALA A 146 -7.24 -6.27 4.31
CA ALA A 146 -8.09 -5.09 4.18
C ALA A 146 -7.43 -3.82 4.76
N ASP A 147 -6.70 -3.94 5.86
CA ASP A 147 -5.94 -2.85 6.46
C ASP A 147 -4.83 -2.34 5.52
N THR A 148 -3.98 -3.23 5.01
CA THR A 148 -2.89 -2.86 4.10
C THR A 148 -3.40 -2.28 2.78
N LEU A 149 -4.47 -2.84 2.22
CA LEU A 149 -5.10 -2.29 1.00
C LEU A 149 -5.71 -0.90 1.27
N VAL A 150 -6.36 -0.71 2.43
CA VAL A 150 -6.93 0.59 2.81
C VAL A 150 -5.82 1.62 2.97
N GLU A 151 -4.75 1.30 3.69
CA GLU A 151 -3.59 2.19 3.85
C GLU A 151 -3.00 2.57 2.49
N PHE A 152 -2.69 1.58 1.66
CA PHE A 152 -2.16 1.80 0.31
C PHE A 152 -3.06 2.70 -0.56
N LEU A 153 -4.38 2.45 -0.56
CA LEU A 153 -5.32 3.23 -1.37
C LEU A 153 -5.53 4.64 -0.83
N LEU A 154 -5.32 4.87 0.48
CA LEU A 154 -5.27 6.20 1.04
C LEU A 154 -4.05 6.96 0.52
N ASP A 155 -2.88 6.33 0.49
CA ASP A 155 -1.67 6.93 -0.07
C ASP A 155 -1.84 7.21 -1.57
N VAL A 156 -2.45 6.29 -2.32
CA VAL A 156 -2.79 6.51 -3.73
C VAL A 156 -3.70 7.73 -3.90
N LEU A 157 -4.64 8.00 -3.01
CA LEU A 157 -5.53 9.17 -3.11
C LEU A 157 -4.82 10.51 -2.89
N GLU A 158 -3.67 10.52 -2.19
CA GLU A 158 -2.91 11.76 -1.95
C GLU A 158 -2.26 12.28 -3.24
N ASP A 159 -1.83 13.55 -3.21
CA ASP A 159 -1.10 14.16 -4.33
C ASP A 159 0.29 13.49 -4.46
N PRO A 160 0.81 13.29 -5.67
CA PRO A 160 2.08 12.58 -5.89
C PRO A 160 3.31 13.34 -5.38
N VAL A 161 3.17 14.64 -5.08
CA VAL A 161 4.24 15.49 -4.55
C VAL A 161 3.80 16.22 -3.29
N GLU A 162 4.47 15.95 -2.16
CA GLU A 162 4.23 16.66 -0.90
C GLU A 162 5.02 17.99 -0.86
N LEU A 163 4.36 19.10 -0.50
CA LEU A 163 5.01 20.40 -0.37
C LEU A 163 5.56 20.63 1.04
N ILE A 164 6.83 21.05 1.11
CA ILE A 164 7.50 21.45 2.36
C ILE A 164 7.54 22.97 2.49
N GLU A 165 6.72 23.48 3.40
CA GLU A 165 6.52 24.85 3.83
C GLU A 165 6.90 25.05 5.32
N GLY A 166 8.19 24.93 5.62
CA GLY A 166 8.75 25.38 6.89
C GLY A 166 9.43 24.28 7.69
N GLU A 167 9.66 24.53 8.98
CA GLU A 167 10.58 23.70 9.77
C GLU A 167 9.99 22.36 10.21
N ARG A 168 8.67 22.29 10.42
CA ARG A 168 8.03 21.05 10.89
C ARG A 168 8.00 19.99 9.80
N GLU A 169 7.59 20.38 8.60
CA GLU A 169 7.54 19.51 7.42
C GLU A 169 8.95 19.13 6.98
N LEU A 170 9.91 20.08 7.03
CA LEU A 170 11.32 19.76 6.78
C LEU A 170 11.84 18.71 7.77
N GLN A 171 11.50 18.82 9.05
CA GLN A 171 11.91 17.81 10.04
C GLN A 171 11.24 16.46 9.77
N ALA A 172 9.97 16.44 9.31
CA ALA A 172 9.29 15.20 8.94
C ALA A 172 10.00 14.53 7.76
N PHE A 173 10.31 15.29 6.71
CA PHE A 173 11.12 14.84 5.59
C PHE A 173 12.47 14.30 6.03
N GLU A 174 13.22 15.02 6.88
CA GLU A 174 14.54 14.59 7.35
C GLU A 174 14.49 13.27 8.14
N ASN A 175 13.39 12.98 8.83
CA ASN A 175 13.24 11.75 9.63
C ASN A 175 12.93 10.49 8.81
N ILE A 176 12.60 10.62 7.52
CA ILE A 176 12.38 9.47 6.63
C ILE A 176 13.75 8.90 6.26
N GLU A 177 14.09 7.72 6.76
CA GLU A 177 15.41 7.12 6.54
C GLU A 177 15.33 5.74 5.90
N ASP A 178 14.20 5.04 5.95
CA ASP A 178 14.10 3.63 5.57
C ASP A 178 13.59 3.37 4.15
N GLU A 179 13.33 4.44 3.39
CA GLU A 179 12.89 4.39 2.00
C GLU A 179 13.61 5.43 1.14
N ILE A 180 13.52 5.23 -0.18
CA ILE A 180 14.01 6.20 -1.15
C ILE A 180 13.10 7.43 -1.08
N LYS A 181 13.66 8.63 -1.13
CA LYS A 181 12.89 9.88 -1.22
C LYS A 181 13.57 10.89 -2.11
N LEU A 182 12.79 11.72 -2.80
CA LEU A 182 13.31 12.79 -3.64
C LEU A 182 12.84 14.15 -3.11
N ILE A 183 13.66 15.18 -3.29
CA ILE A 183 13.25 16.55 -2.99
C ILE A 183 13.74 17.54 -4.02
N GLY A 184 12.82 18.33 -4.58
CA GLY A 184 13.11 19.38 -5.55
C GLY A 184 12.86 20.79 -5.03
N TYR A 185 13.73 21.74 -5.39
CA TYR A 185 13.48 23.17 -5.15
C TYR A 185 13.09 23.90 -6.44
N PHE A 186 11.85 24.35 -6.52
CA PHE A 186 11.32 25.03 -7.71
C PHE A 186 10.83 26.44 -7.39
N LYS A 187 10.55 27.22 -8.44
CA LYS A 187 10.08 28.60 -8.29
C LYS A 187 8.67 28.68 -7.71
N SER A 188 7.80 27.78 -8.15
CA SER A 188 6.37 27.71 -7.83
C SER A 188 5.76 26.51 -8.57
N LYS A 189 4.54 26.14 -8.21
CA LYS A 189 3.74 25.14 -8.93
C LYS A 189 3.52 25.42 -10.43
N ASP A 190 3.57 26.69 -10.84
CA ASP A 190 3.40 27.07 -12.26
C ASP A 190 4.69 26.90 -13.08
N SER A 191 5.80 26.48 -12.46
CA SER A 191 7.09 26.25 -13.12
C SER A 191 7.02 25.01 -14.01
N GLU A 192 7.50 25.13 -15.25
CA GLU A 192 7.63 23.98 -16.18
C GLU A 192 8.42 22.82 -15.56
N HIS A 193 9.50 23.13 -14.84
CA HIS A 193 10.33 22.11 -14.17
C HIS A 193 9.67 21.46 -12.96
N TYR A 194 8.70 22.13 -12.31
CA TYR A 194 7.93 21.49 -11.24
C TYR A 194 6.91 20.53 -11.84
N LYS A 195 6.28 20.90 -12.96
CA LYS A 195 5.34 20.02 -13.66
C LYS A 195 6.03 18.73 -14.15
N ALA A 196 7.18 18.86 -14.80
CA ALA A 196 7.97 17.69 -15.19
C ALA A 196 8.41 16.83 -13.98
N TYR A 197 8.57 17.43 -12.80
CA TYR A 197 8.87 16.71 -11.55
C TYR A 197 7.63 16.03 -10.96
N GLU A 198 6.46 16.65 -11.06
CA GLU A 198 5.16 16.11 -10.67
C GLU A 198 4.75 14.96 -11.60
N ASP A 199 4.89 15.12 -12.91
CA ASP A 199 4.67 14.08 -13.92
C ASP A 199 5.56 12.85 -13.61
N ALA A 200 6.85 13.06 -13.29
CA ALA A 200 7.75 11.98 -12.90
C ALA A 200 7.40 11.34 -11.54
N ALA A 201 6.73 12.06 -10.65
CA ALA A 201 6.30 11.53 -9.36
C ALA A 201 5.12 10.56 -9.51
N GLU A 202 4.20 10.84 -10.46
CA GLU A 202 3.05 9.97 -10.75
C GLU A 202 3.49 8.55 -11.12
N GLU A 203 4.58 8.40 -11.88
CA GLU A 203 5.17 7.11 -12.29
C GLU A 203 5.64 6.23 -11.12
N PHE A 204 5.93 6.82 -9.95
CA PHE A 204 6.39 6.10 -8.76
C PHE A 204 5.41 6.16 -7.59
N HIS A 205 4.27 6.84 -7.75
CA HIS A 205 3.28 7.01 -6.69
C HIS A 205 2.58 5.67 -6.38
N PRO A 206 2.39 5.28 -5.11
CA PRO A 206 2.83 5.93 -3.87
C PRO A 206 4.12 5.35 -3.27
N TYR A 207 4.85 4.52 -4.02
CA TYR A 207 5.99 3.74 -3.50
C TYR A 207 7.25 4.55 -3.22
N ILE A 208 7.45 5.66 -3.93
CA ILE A 208 8.59 6.56 -3.70
C ILE A 208 8.01 7.95 -3.43
N PRO A 209 8.17 8.50 -2.21
CA PRO A 209 7.69 9.83 -1.90
C PRO A 209 8.54 10.91 -2.59
N PHE A 210 7.85 11.79 -3.32
CA PHE A 210 8.43 12.98 -3.93
C PHE A 210 8.04 14.20 -3.10
N PHE A 211 9.03 15.04 -2.78
CA PHE A 211 8.84 16.28 -2.05
C PHE A 211 9.23 17.47 -2.90
N ALA A 212 8.56 18.60 -2.71
CA ALA A 212 8.99 19.85 -3.31
C ALA A 212 8.94 21.00 -2.32
N THR A 213 9.79 22.00 -2.53
CA THR A 213 9.67 23.28 -1.83
C THR A 213 9.72 24.42 -2.82
N PHE A 214 9.00 25.49 -2.49
CA PHE A 214 9.11 26.79 -3.15
C PHE A 214 9.74 27.84 -2.21
N ASP A 215 10.05 27.47 -0.96
CA ASP A 215 10.66 28.37 0.02
C ASP A 215 12.19 28.30 -0.06
N SER A 216 12.79 29.42 -0.48
CA SER A 216 14.24 29.62 -0.48
C SER A 216 14.94 29.36 0.86
N LYS A 217 14.24 29.47 2.00
CA LYS A 217 14.80 29.16 3.32
C LYS A 217 14.92 27.66 3.55
N VAL A 218 13.91 26.89 3.15
CA VAL A 218 13.93 25.42 3.21
C VAL A 218 15.01 24.91 2.27
N ALA A 219 15.01 25.36 1.02
CA ALA A 219 16.05 25.01 0.04
C ALA A 219 17.46 25.31 0.54
N LYS A 220 17.68 26.46 1.22
CA LYS A 220 18.99 26.79 1.78
C LYS A 220 19.44 25.83 2.89
N LYS A 221 18.52 25.29 3.69
CA LYS A 221 18.85 24.29 4.73
C LYS A 221 19.24 22.96 4.10
N LEU A 222 18.53 22.56 3.06
CA LEU A 222 18.81 21.37 2.24
C LEU A 222 19.96 21.57 1.25
N THR A 223 20.55 22.77 1.17
CA THR A 223 21.59 23.15 0.22
C THR A 223 21.21 23.09 -1.27
N LEU A 224 19.92 22.94 -1.58
CA LEU A 224 19.37 22.93 -2.92
C LEU A 224 19.44 24.30 -3.61
N LYS A 225 19.86 24.28 -4.87
CA LYS A 225 19.72 25.43 -5.80
C LYS A 225 18.41 25.34 -6.58
N LEU A 226 18.00 26.44 -7.23
CA LEU A 226 16.79 26.45 -8.05
C LEU A 226 16.86 25.38 -9.15
N ASN A 227 15.76 24.65 -9.32
CA ASN A 227 15.56 23.48 -10.20
C ASN A 227 16.51 22.31 -9.93
N GLU A 228 17.09 22.24 -8.74
CA GLU A 228 17.89 21.10 -8.29
C GLU A 228 16.98 20.08 -7.62
N ILE A 229 17.26 18.80 -7.88
CA ILE A 229 16.56 17.66 -7.30
C ILE A 229 17.61 16.78 -6.65
N ASP A 230 17.42 16.49 -5.37
CA ASP A 230 18.25 15.58 -4.61
C ASP A 230 17.51 14.25 -4.41
N PHE A 231 18.21 13.16 -4.66
CA PHE A 231 17.76 11.78 -4.44
C PHE A 231 18.45 11.23 -3.19
N TYR A 232 17.67 10.77 -2.23
CA TYR A 232 18.15 10.10 -1.04
C TYR A 232 17.90 8.60 -1.17
N GLU A 233 18.97 7.80 -1.16
CA GLU A 233 18.86 6.34 -1.03
C GLU A 233 18.45 5.99 0.41
N ALA A 234 17.68 4.91 0.57
CA ALA A 234 17.33 4.39 1.89
C ALA A 234 18.59 4.19 2.76
N PHE A 235 18.50 4.67 3.99
CA PHE A 235 19.51 4.65 5.05
C PHE A 235 20.77 5.48 4.76
N MET A 236 20.76 6.33 3.73
CA MET A 236 21.87 7.23 3.42
C MET A 236 21.55 8.66 3.88
N GLU A 237 22.47 9.26 4.64
CA GLU A 237 22.34 10.64 5.13
C GLU A 237 22.56 11.68 4.02
N GLU A 238 23.45 11.39 3.07
CA GLU A 238 23.86 12.31 2.01
C GLU A 238 23.13 12.01 0.71
N PRO A 239 22.54 13.01 0.04
CA PRO A 239 21.85 12.81 -1.23
C PRO A 239 22.82 12.68 -2.40
N VAL A 240 22.28 12.15 -3.49
CA VAL A 240 22.85 12.29 -4.83
C VAL A 240 22.00 13.29 -5.61
N THR A 241 22.58 14.43 -5.97
CA THR A 241 21.92 15.39 -6.85
C THR A 241 21.81 14.85 -8.26
N ILE A 242 20.61 14.88 -8.85
CA ILE A 242 20.40 14.48 -10.24
C ILE A 242 21.22 15.41 -11.16
N PRO A 243 22.06 14.88 -12.07
CA PRO A 243 22.91 15.69 -12.92
C PRO A 243 22.13 16.51 -13.95
N ASP A 244 22.81 17.46 -14.59
CA ASP A 244 22.37 18.15 -15.81
C ASP A 244 21.05 18.97 -15.73
N LYS A 245 20.68 19.43 -14.53
CA LYS A 245 19.50 20.28 -14.32
C LYS A 245 19.41 21.53 -15.24
N PRO A 246 18.19 22.05 -15.53
CA PRO A 246 16.88 21.56 -15.10
C PRO A 246 16.50 20.25 -15.79
N ASN A 247 15.89 19.32 -15.06
CA ASN A 247 15.60 17.98 -15.54
C ASN A 247 14.24 17.87 -16.23
N SER A 248 14.15 17.02 -17.25
CA SER A 248 12.86 16.55 -17.81
C SER A 248 12.30 15.39 -16.99
N GLU A 249 11.03 15.06 -17.23
CA GLU A 249 10.35 13.90 -16.64
C GLU A 249 11.17 12.62 -16.89
N GLU A 250 11.55 12.36 -18.14
CA GLU A 250 12.26 11.14 -18.52
C GLU A 250 13.65 11.04 -17.89
N GLU A 251 14.34 12.17 -17.68
CA GLU A 251 15.63 12.21 -16.99
C GLU A 251 15.49 11.84 -15.51
N ILE A 252 14.42 12.31 -14.85
CA ILE A 252 14.14 11.98 -13.44
C ILE A 252 13.77 10.49 -13.31
N VAL A 253 12.83 10.02 -14.13
CA VAL A 253 12.39 8.61 -14.16
C VAL A 253 13.58 7.69 -14.40
N SER A 254 14.38 7.96 -15.43
CA SER A 254 15.56 7.14 -15.76
C SER A 254 16.57 7.09 -14.60
N PHE A 255 16.78 8.23 -13.91
CA PHE A 255 17.68 8.29 -12.78
C PHE A 255 17.17 7.44 -11.60
N VAL A 256 15.89 7.56 -11.25
CA VAL A 256 15.27 6.80 -10.16
C VAL A 256 15.32 5.30 -10.45
N GLU A 257 15.00 4.88 -11.67
CA GLU A 257 15.06 3.47 -12.08
C GLU A 257 16.48 2.89 -11.99
N GLU A 258 17.51 3.64 -12.40
CA GLU A 258 18.91 3.21 -12.31
C GLU A 258 19.34 3.00 -10.85
N HIS A 259 18.93 3.89 -9.95
CA HIS A 259 19.36 3.89 -8.55
C HIS A 259 18.50 2.97 -7.66
N ARG A 260 17.25 2.69 -8.03
CA ARG A 260 16.39 1.71 -7.34
C ARG A 260 17.01 0.31 -7.31
N ARG A 261 17.77 -0.05 -8.35
CA ARG A 261 18.42 -1.36 -8.47
C ARG A 261 19.65 -1.53 -7.56
N TRP A 262 20.24 -0.44 -7.09
CA TRP A 262 21.46 -0.44 -6.28
C TRP A 262 21.18 -0.38 -4.76
N GLY A 263 19.97 0.06 -4.37
CA GLY A 263 19.56 0.26 -2.99
C GLY A 263 19.60 -1.00 -2.12
N LEU A 264 20.27 -0.94 -0.97
CA LEU A 264 20.19 -1.96 0.09
C LEU A 264 18.88 -1.82 0.89
N GLY A 265 17.75 -1.82 0.18
CA GLY A 265 16.43 -1.81 0.81
C GLY A 265 16.10 -3.16 1.43
N LYS A 266 15.37 -3.14 2.56
CA LYS A 266 14.51 -4.28 2.92
C LYS A 266 13.71 -4.67 1.67
N PRO A 267 13.47 -5.96 1.42
CA PRO A 267 12.28 -6.30 0.66
C PRO A 267 11.13 -5.53 1.31
N LEU A 268 10.46 -4.64 0.57
CA LEU A 268 9.03 -4.45 0.80
C LEU A 268 8.49 -5.88 0.92
N GLY A 269 7.79 -6.21 2.01
CA GLY A 269 7.37 -7.59 2.25
C GLY A 269 6.64 -8.13 1.02
N GLY A 270 7.35 -8.92 0.20
CA GLY A 270 7.01 -9.08 -1.22
C GLY A 270 8.26 -8.93 -2.10
N ALA A 271 9.19 -9.89 -2.06
CA ALA A 271 10.24 -9.98 -3.07
C ALA A 271 10.11 -11.31 -3.79
N GLY A 272 9.58 -11.25 -5.01
CA GLY A 272 9.27 -12.44 -5.78
C GLY A 272 9.23 -12.30 -7.29
N SER A 273 9.49 -11.17 -7.96
CA SER A 273 9.63 -11.21 -9.43
C SER A 273 10.42 -10.05 -10.01
N SER A 274 11.56 -10.40 -10.60
CA SER A 274 12.26 -9.58 -11.58
C SER A 274 11.40 -9.48 -12.85
N ARG A 275 10.93 -8.28 -13.21
CA ARG A 275 10.76 -7.84 -14.60
C ARG A 275 10.38 -6.35 -14.63
N GLY A 276 11.07 -5.61 -15.51
CA GLY A 276 10.89 -4.18 -15.70
C GLY A 276 9.46 -3.86 -16.14
N TRP A 277 8.94 -2.79 -15.56
CA TRP A 277 7.69 -2.15 -15.94
C TRP A 277 7.82 -1.72 -17.41
N HIS A 278 6.94 -2.25 -18.24
CA HIS A 278 6.90 -1.88 -19.66
C HIS A 278 6.05 -0.60 -19.76
N ILE A 279 6.71 0.55 -19.72
CA ILE A 279 6.10 1.82 -20.12
C ILE A 279 5.67 1.67 -21.58
N SER A 280 4.38 1.84 -21.84
CA SER A 280 3.83 1.82 -23.21
C SER A 280 4.07 3.19 -23.85
N LEU A 281 5.08 3.27 -24.71
CA LEU A 281 5.26 4.37 -25.68
C LEU A 281 4.11 4.45 -26.68
#